data_AF-A0A661DBM4-F1
#
_entry.id   AF-A0A661DBM4-F1
#
_cell.length_a   1.000
_cell.length_b   1.000
_cell.length_c   1.000
_cell.angle_alpha   90.00
_cell.angle_beta   90.00
_cell.angle_gamma   90.00
#
_symmetry.space_group_name_H-M   'P 1'
#
loop_
_entity.id
_entity.type
_entity.pdbx_description
1 polymer ?
#
loop_
_entity_poly.entity_id
_entity_poly.type
_entity_poly.pdbx_seq_one_letter_code
_entity_poly.pdbx_strand_id
1 'polypeptide(L)'
;MPANQATNQIIIEESWEHFDKRFNVDTNVAASTDVFSVDVQAGQTSQLRSSAESFYAVRTSFLPFWTLYIPNVVEFVPKEKFNLDFPTPFQHKYREEYEKFFERYGTHYIRRAWVGGKAMLTFTIAKFAQMSKAEIRRGISASTMIVSGSQ
;
A
#
# COMPACT_ATOMS: atom_id res chain seq x y z
N MET A 1 9.42 7.00 -1.40
CA MET A 1 10.39 6.22 -2.22
C MET A 1 10.75 6.96 -3.51
N PRO A 2 11.95 6.77 -4.09
CA PRO A 2 12.27 7.12 -5.48
C PRO A 2 11.61 6.14 -6.46
N ALA A 3 11.19 6.60 -7.63
CA ALA A 3 10.47 5.79 -8.63
C ALA A 3 11.24 4.50 -9.02
N ASN A 4 12.57 4.58 -9.09
CA ASN A 4 13.44 3.45 -9.41
C ASN A 4 13.48 2.35 -8.34
N GLN A 5 13.06 2.64 -7.10
CA GLN A 5 13.00 1.65 -6.01
C GLN A 5 11.64 0.95 -5.92
N ALA A 6 10.59 1.51 -6.53
CA ALA A 6 9.25 0.90 -6.57
C ALA A 6 9.08 -0.08 -7.75
N THR A 7 9.99 -0.05 -8.72
CA THR A 7 9.98 -0.94 -9.88
C THR A 7 10.57 -2.30 -9.51
N ASN A 8 9.75 -3.35 -9.50
CA ASN A 8 10.15 -4.76 -9.26
C ASN A 8 10.69 -5.05 -7.85
N GLN A 9 10.01 -4.54 -6.82
CA GLN A 9 10.33 -4.93 -5.45
C GLN A 9 9.86 -6.37 -5.18
N ILE A 10 10.74 -7.18 -4.57
CA ILE A 10 10.42 -8.54 -4.11
C ILE A 10 10.62 -8.59 -2.59
N ILE A 11 9.54 -8.89 -1.87
CA ILE A 11 9.54 -9.13 -0.42
C ILE A 11 9.31 -10.63 -0.22
N ILE A 12 10.09 -11.27 0.65
CA ILE A 12 9.95 -12.69 1.00
C ILE A 12 10.12 -12.80 2.51
N GLU A 13 9.10 -13.31 3.19
CA GLU A 13 9.07 -13.49 4.63
C GLU A 13 8.70 -14.93 5.00
N GLU A 14 9.15 -15.36 6.17
CA GLU A 14 8.93 -16.72 6.71
C GLU A 14 7.70 -16.83 7.61
N SER A 15 7.11 -15.69 7.96
CA SER A 15 5.95 -15.61 8.84
C SER A 15 4.96 -14.59 8.29
N TRP A 16 3.68 -14.87 8.55
CA TRP A 16 2.59 -14.01 8.11
C TRP A 16 2.69 -12.63 8.76
N GLU A 17 3.05 -12.58 10.04
CA GLU A 17 3.11 -11.34 10.81
C GLU A 17 4.20 -10.40 10.28
N HIS A 18 5.36 -10.94 9.90
CA HIS A 18 6.43 -10.14 9.30
C HIS A 18 6.08 -9.70 7.87
N PHE A 19 5.44 -10.60 7.11
CA PHE A 19 4.93 -10.29 5.77
C PHE A 19 3.93 -9.14 5.82
N ASP A 20 2.88 -9.28 6.64
CA ASP A 20 1.80 -8.30 6.80
C ASP A 20 2.35 -6.96 7.30
N LYS A 21 3.27 -6.98 8.28
CA LYS A 21 3.94 -5.76 8.74
C LYS A 21 4.70 -5.06 7.61
N ARG A 22 5.54 -5.76 6.85
CA ARG A 22 6.32 -5.12 5.76
C ARG A 22 5.45 -4.70 4.60
N PHE A 23 4.39 -5.44 4.32
CA PHE A 23 3.41 -5.13 3.29
C PHE A 23 2.60 -3.89 3.66
N ASN A 24 2.16 -3.79 4.92
CA ASN A 24 1.37 -2.67 5.41
C ASN A 24 2.22 -1.45 5.79
N VAL A 25 3.54 -1.56 6.04
CA VAL A 25 4.39 -0.41 6.42
C VAL A 25 4.53 0.65 5.31
N ASP A 26 4.07 0.39 4.08
CA ASP A 26 3.80 1.44 3.09
C ASP A 26 2.68 2.42 3.54
N THR A 27 2.03 2.16 4.68
CA THR A 27 1.05 3.03 5.38
C THR A 27 1.66 3.90 6.49
N ASN A 28 2.95 4.25 6.45
CA ASN A 28 3.50 5.38 7.23
C ASN A 28 2.93 6.72 6.72
N VAL A 29 1.61 6.87 6.86
CA VAL A 29 0.72 7.84 6.24
C VAL A 29 0.51 9.07 7.12
N ALA A 30 0.90 9.05 8.39
CA ALA A 30 0.51 10.11 9.32
C ALA A 30 1.35 11.41 9.23
N ALA A 31 2.62 11.36 8.76
CA ALA A 31 3.49 12.54 8.78
C ALA A 31 4.67 12.50 7.78
N SER A 32 4.64 11.57 6.82
CA SER A 32 5.76 11.37 5.90
C SER A 32 5.70 12.35 4.72
N THR A 33 6.84 13.01 4.43
CA THR A 33 7.05 13.78 3.18
C THR A 33 7.38 12.89 1.97
N ASP A 34 7.48 11.58 2.16
CA ASP A 34 7.87 10.64 1.11
C ASP A 34 6.68 10.16 0.29
N VAL A 35 6.91 9.93 -1.00
CA VAL A 35 5.92 9.35 -1.92
C VAL A 35 5.64 7.90 -1.52
N PHE A 36 4.36 7.55 -1.39
CA PHE A 36 3.88 6.20 -1.03
C PHE A 36 2.86 5.67 -2.05
N SER A 37 2.65 4.35 -2.03
CA SER A 37 1.60 3.67 -2.79
C SER A 37 0.46 3.32 -1.84
N VAL A 38 -0.76 3.74 -2.14
CA VAL A 38 -1.95 3.28 -1.41
C VAL A 38 -2.36 1.95 -2.00
N ASP A 39 -2.37 0.91 -1.18
CA ASP A 39 -2.98 -0.37 -1.53
C ASP A 39 -4.26 -0.57 -0.71
N VAL A 40 -5.39 -0.76 -1.40
CA VAL A 40 -6.70 -0.97 -0.78
C VAL A 40 -6.98 -2.47 -0.54
N GLN A 41 -6.03 -3.38 -0.85
CA GLN A 41 -6.20 -4.83 -0.73
C GLN A 41 -6.05 -5.41 0.69
N ALA A 42 -6.21 -4.61 1.76
CA ALA A 42 -6.12 -5.11 3.14
C ALA A 42 -7.04 -6.33 3.43
N GLY A 43 -8.11 -6.53 2.65
CA GLY A 43 -8.98 -7.71 2.76
C GLY A 43 -8.53 -8.95 1.98
N GLN A 44 -7.81 -8.81 0.86
CA GLN A 44 -7.44 -9.94 -0.01
C GLN A 44 -6.22 -10.71 0.49
N THR A 45 -5.37 -10.07 1.30
CA THR A 45 -4.21 -10.72 1.91
C THR A 45 -4.59 -11.80 2.92
N SER A 46 -5.70 -11.62 3.65
CA SER A 46 -6.17 -12.58 4.66
C SER A 46 -6.39 -14.01 4.11
N GLN A 47 -6.78 -14.13 2.83
CA GLN A 47 -6.99 -15.41 2.14
C GLN A 47 -5.67 -16.14 1.81
N LEU A 48 -4.54 -15.42 1.80
CA LEU A 48 -3.23 -15.99 1.53
C LEU A 48 -2.63 -16.69 2.74
N ARG A 49 -3.15 -16.40 3.94
CA ARG A 49 -2.69 -17.00 5.18
C ARG A 49 -2.95 -18.50 5.15
N SER A 50 -1.86 -19.26 5.14
CA SER A 50 -1.90 -20.73 5.23
C SER A 50 -1.76 -21.17 6.69
N SER A 51 -2.44 -22.25 7.05
CA SER A 51 -2.24 -22.95 8.32
C SER A 51 -0.93 -23.75 8.37
N ALA A 52 -0.36 -24.06 7.21
CA ALA A 52 0.90 -24.80 7.08
C ALA A 52 2.11 -23.85 7.10
N GLU A 53 3.26 -24.37 7.54
CA GLU A 53 4.51 -23.62 7.54
C GLU A 53 4.86 -23.20 6.10
N SER A 54 4.82 -21.90 5.83
CA SER A 54 4.91 -21.33 4.47
C SER A 54 5.79 -20.09 4.45
N PHE A 55 6.49 -19.87 3.35
CA PHE A 55 7.01 -18.56 2.97
C PHE A 55 5.91 -17.73 2.30
N TYR A 56 5.90 -16.45 2.59
CA TYR A 56 5.03 -15.47 1.96
C TYR A 56 5.90 -14.55 1.12
N ALA A 57 5.60 -14.47 -0.17
CA ALA A 57 6.35 -13.63 -1.09
C ALA A 57 5.42 -12.73 -1.87
N VAL A 58 5.80 -11.47 -2.01
CA VAL A 58 5.13 -10.54 -2.93
C VAL A 58 6.14 -9.94 -3.86
N ARG A 59 5.73 -9.81 -5.11
CA ARG A 59 6.39 -8.98 -6.09
C ARG A 59 5.47 -7.84 -6.48
N THR A 60 6.00 -6.63 -6.43
CA THR A 60 5.32 -5.41 -6.83
C THR A 60 6.03 -4.81 -8.04
N SER A 61 5.27 -4.56 -9.09
CA SER A 61 5.71 -3.83 -10.27
C SER A 61 4.83 -2.60 -10.43
N PHE A 62 5.44 -1.42 -10.45
CA PHE A 62 4.74 -0.16 -10.60
C PHE A 62 5.31 0.64 -11.77
N LEU A 63 4.42 1.13 -12.63
CA LEU A 63 4.75 1.99 -13.77
C LEU A 63 4.13 3.37 -13.52
N PRO A 64 4.89 4.34 -13.00
CA PRO A 64 4.40 5.71 -12.82
C PRO A 64 4.26 6.40 -14.18
N PHE A 65 3.13 7.07 -14.41
CA PHE A 65 2.94 7.95 -15.58
C PHE A 65 3.13 9.42 -15.22
N TRP A 66 2.67 9.82 -14.03
CA TRP A 66 2.70 11.20 -13.54
C TRP A 66 2.67 11.26 -12.02
N THR A 67 3.04 12.40 -11.46
CA THR A 67 3.03 12.64 -10.01
C THR A 67 2.02 13.74 -9.70
N LEU A 68 1.07 13.46 -8.82
CA LEU A 68 0.20 14.46 -8.21
C LEU A 68 0.90 15.05 -6.98
N TYR A 69 0.90 16.37 -6.84
CA TYR A 69 1.44 17.07 -5.68
C TYR A 69 0.55 18.25 -5.30
N ILE A 70 0.18 18.33 -4.02
CA ILE A 70 -0.59 19.43 -3.44
C ILE A 70 0.38 20.32 -2.64
N PRO A 71 0.69 21.55 -3.12
CA PRO A 71 1.70 22.41 -2.52
C PRO A 71 1.22 23.08 -1.23
N ASN A 72 -0.04 23.49 -1.16
CA ASN A 72 -0.64 24.14 0.00
C ASN A 72 -1.99 23.49 0.35
N VAL A 73 -2.05 22.92 1.54
CA VAL A 73 -3.20 22.14 2.04
C VAL A 73 -4.15 22.97 2.91
N VAL A 74 -3.72 24.16 3.32
CA VAL A 74 -4.49 25.05 4.20
C VAL A 74 -5.44 25.94 3.40
N GLU A 75 -5.08 26.29 2.17
CA GLU A 75 -5.86 27.19 1.30
C GLU A 75 -6.95 26.48 0.48
N PHE A 76 -6.85 25.16 0.30
CA PHE A 76 -7.51 24.51 -0.83
C PHE A 76 -9.00 24.17 -0.61
N VAL A 77 -9.49 24.20 0.63
CA VAL A 77 -10.90 23.85 0.89
C VAL A 77 -11.52 24.76 1.94
N PRO A 78 -12.37 25.73 1.53
CA PRO A 78 -13.23 26.46 2.45
C PRO A 78 -14.07 25.45 3.26
N LYS A 79 -14.23 25.66 4.57
CA LYS A 79 -15.00 24.76 5.46
C LYS A 79 -16.43 24.54 4.95
N GLU A 80 -16.95 25.54 4.25
CA GLU A 80 -18.26 25.56 3.59
C GLU A 80 -18.40 24.45 2.55
N LYS A 81 -17.32 23.98 1.93
CA LYS A 81 -17.37 22.86 0.98
C LYS A 81 -17.60 21.50 1.64
N PHE A 82 -17.28 21.36 2.92
CA PHE A 82 -17.51 20.11 3.63
C PHE A 82 -18.90 20.02 4.27
N ASN A 83 -19.70 21.10 4.28
CA ASN A 83 -21.00 21.17 4.97
C ASN A 83 -20.91 20.64 6.43
N LEU A 84 -19.89 21.06 7.18
CA LEU A 84 -19.66 20.59 8.55
C LEU A 84 -19.82 21.73 9.54
N ASP A 85 -20.69 21.53 10.52
CA ASP A 85 -20.96 22.47 11.61
C ASP A 85 -20.41 21.92 12.94
N PHE A 86 -19.12 21.61 12.97
CA PHE A 86 -18.43 21.23 14.20
C PHE A 86 -17.07 21.93 14.32
N PRO A 87 -16.62 22.25 15.55
CA PRO A 87 -15.45 23.09 15.75
C PRO A 87 -14.13 22.35 15.49
N THR A 88 -13.09 23.13 15.22
CA THR A 88 -11.68 22.71 15.26
C THR A 88 -10.96 23.69 16.18
N PRO A 89 -10.24 23.30 17.25
CA PRO A 89 -9.81 21.94 17.60
C PRO A 89 -10.91 21.06 18.21
N PHE A 90 -10.59 19.77 18.44
CA PHE A 90 -11.51 18.75 18.95
C PHE A 90 -12.25 19.16 20.22
N GLN A 91 -13.56 18.94 20.25
CA GLN A 91 -14.40 19.09 21.43
C GLN A 91 -15.21 17.82 21.67
N HIS A 92 -15.10 17.23 22.86
CA HIS A 92 -15.72 15.94 23.17
C HIS A 92 -17.25 15.92 22.97
N LYS A 93 -17.91 17.08 23.08
CA LYS A 93 -19.35 17.22 22.82
C LYS A 93 -19.76 16.80 21.39
N TYR A 94 -18.87 16.96 20.40
CA TYR A 94 -19.14 16.68 19.00
C TYR A 94 -18.47 15.38 18.51
N ARG A 95 -18.21 14.43 19.41
CA ARG A 95 -17.46 13.21 19.11
C ARG A 95 -18.08 12.43 17.94
N GLU A 96 -19.39 12.23 17.95
CA GLU A 96 -20.09 11.49 16.90
C GLU A 96 -19.99 12.17 15.53
N GLU A 97 -19.97 13.50 15.52
CA GLU A 97 -19.82 14.30 14.30
C GLU A 97 -18.42 14.19 13.71
N TYR A 98 -17.37 14.16 14.55
CA TYR A 98 -16.01 13.85 14.10
C TYR A 98 -15.93 12.43 13.55
N GLU A 99 -16.56 11.45 14.20
CA GLU A 99 -16.58 10.05 13.73
C GLU A 99 -17.25 9.94 12.35
N LYS A 100 -18.41 10.58 12.16
CA LYS A 100 -19.11 10.66 10.85
C LYS A 100 -18.28 11.36 9.78
N PHE A 101 -17.55 12.42 10.15
CA PHE A 101 -16.64 13.10 9.23
C PHE A 101 -15.52 12.18 8.75
N PHE A 102 -14.85 11.48 9.67
CA PHE A 102 -13.77 10.57 9.32
C PHE A 102 -14.27 9.33 8.57
N GLU A 103 -15.47 8.85 8.87
CA GLU A 103 -16.11 7.78 8.10
C GLU A 103 -16.39 8.20 6.66
N ARG A 104 -16.84 9.44 6.45
CA ARG A 104 -17.18 9.95 5.11
C ARG A 104 -15.97 10.38 4.28
N TYR A 105 -15.00 11.04 4.89
CA TYR A 105 -13.90 11.70 4.16
C TYR A 105 -12.53 11.06 4.40
N GLY A 106 -12.42 10.14 5.36
CA GLY A 106 -11.16 9.55 5.78
C GLY A 106 -10.42 10.39 6.81
N THR A 107 -9.45 9.77 7.47
CA THR A 107 -8.62 10.38 8.53
C THR A 107 -7.41 11.15 8.00
N HIS A 108 -7.05 10.95 6.73
CA HIS A 108 -5.85 11.50 6.10
C HIS A 108 -6.17 11.94 4.66
N TYR A 109 -5.36 12.85 4.13
CA TYR A 109 -5.39 13.24 2.72
C TYR A 109 -4.05 12.90 2.05
N ILE A 110 -4.08 12.77 0.72
CA ILE A 110 -2.90 12.44 -0.08
C ILE A 110 -2.24 13.75 -0.55
N ARG A 111 -1.09 14.12 0.05
CA ARG A 111 -0.32 15.29 -0.39
C ARG A 111 0.44 15.05 -1.70
N ARG A 112 0.99 13.84 -1.87
CA ARG A 112 1.78 13.46 -3.03
C ARG A 112 1.51 12.00 -3.38
N ALA A 113 1.29 11.72 -4.66
CA ALA A 113 1.09 10.36 -5.15
C ALA A 113 1.67 10.20 -6.55
N TRP A 114 2.17 9.00 -6.84
CA TRP A 114 2.35 8.58 -8.23
C TRP A 114 1.05 8.02 -8.76
N VAL A 115 0.73 8.41 -9.98
CA VAL A 115 -0.44 7.92 -10.70
C VAL A 115 0.07 7.12 -11.90
N GLY A 116 -0.44 5.92 -12.05
CA GLY A 116 0.06 4.94 -13.02
C GLY A 116 -0.58 3.57 -12.81
N GLY A 117 0.10 2.51 -13.27
CA GLY A 117 -0.34 1.12 -13.11
C GLY A 117 0.47 0.38 -12.05
N LYS A 118 -0.20 -0.34 -11.15
CA LYS A 118 0.41 -1.25 -10.17
C LYS A 118 -0.03 -2.69 -10.48
N ALA A 119 0.92 -3.60 -10.60
CA ALA A 119 0.68 -5.04 -10.69
C ALA A 119 1.38 -5.72 -9.51
N MET A 120 0.67 -6.62 -8.86
CA MET A 120 1.17 -7.35 -7.71
C MET A 120 0.91 -8.83 -7.86
N LEU A 121 1.95 -9.61 -7.60
CA LEU A 121 1.91 -11.07 -7.60
C LEU A 121 2.30 -11.54 -6.20
N THR A 122 1.34 -12.15 -5.50
CA THR A 122 1.55 -12.67 -4.15
C THR A 122 1.49 -14.19 -4.17
N PHE A 123 2.41 -14.82 -3.46
CA PHE A 123 2.60 -16.26 -3.40
C PHE A 123 2.63 -16.73 -1.95
N THR A 124 1.97 -17.86 -1.72
CA THR A 124 2.13 -18.66 -0.50
C THR A 124 2.86 -19.94 -0.89
N ILE A 125 4.07 -20.11 -0.38
CA ILE A 125 4.98 -21.19 -0.78
C ILE A 125 5.20 -22.08 0.43
N ALA A 126 4.66 -23.29 0.40
CA ALA A 126 4.80 -24.20 1.53
C ALA A 126 6.26 -24.64 1.73
N LYS A 127 6.77 -24.60 2.97
CA LYS A 127 8.18 -24.91 3.27
C LYS A 127 8.55 -26.37 3.02
N PHE A 128 7.58 -27.27 3.01
CA PHE A 128 7.82 -28.68 2.66
C PHE A 128 8.33 -28.87 1.23
N ALA A 129 8.18 -27.86 0.35
CA ALA A 129 8.77 -27.87 -0.98
C ALA A 129 10.31 -27.77 -0.97
N GLN A 130 10.94 -27.64 0.21
CA GLN A 130 12.40 -27.57 0.41
C GLN A 130 13.11 -26.46 -0.39
N MET A 131 12.37 -25.44 -0.81
CA MET A 131 12.94 -24.29 -1.51
C MET A 131 13.55 -23.32 -0.50
N SER A 132 14.81 -22.94 -0.72
CA SER A 132 15.45 -21.85 -0.01
C SER A 132 14.88 -20.49 -0.43
N LYS A 133 15.01 -19.47 0.44
CA LYS A 133 14.67 -18.07 0.10
C LYS A 133 15.34 -17.59 -1.19
N ALA A 134 16.58 -18.01 -1.44
CA ALA A 134 17.33 -17.65 -2.64
C ALA A 134 16.69 -18.26 -3.91
N GLU A 135 16.25 -19.52 -3.84
CA GLU A 135 15.55 -20.19 -4.95
C GLU A 135 14.19 -19.58 -5.22
N ILE A 136 13.43 -19.26 -4.17
CA ILE A 136 12.17 -18.54 -4.28
C ILE A 136 12.39 -17.20 -4.98
N ARG A 137 13.40 -16.43 -4.55
CA ARG A 137 13.74 -15.14 -5.16
C ARG A 137 14.10 -15.30 -6.64
N ARG A 138 14.91 -16.30 -7.00
CA ARG A 138 15.26 -16.59 -8.39
C ARG A 138 14.03 -16.95 -9.23
N GLY A 139 13.15 -17.81 -8.71
CA GLY A 139 11.92 -18.21 -9.40
C GLY A 139 10.98 -17.03 -9.65
N ILE A 140 10.78 -16.18 -8.64
CA ILE A 140 9.96 -14.97 -8.78
C ILE A 140 10.58 -13.99 -9.79
N SER A 141 11.90 -13.79 -9.77
CA SER A 141 12.59 -12.95 -10.76
C SER A 141 12.47 -13.52 -12.18
N ALA A 142 12.53 -14.85 -12.34
CA ALA A 142 12.42 -15.52 -13.63
C ALA A 142 11.00 -15.46 -14.23
N SER A 143 9.96 -15.40 -13.40
CA SER A 143 8.55 -15.27 -13.85
C SER A 143 8.25 -14.02 -14.69
N THR A 144 9.20 -13.09 -14.84
CA THR A 144 9.08 -11.88 -15.67
C THR A 144 9.27 -12.10 -17.17
N MET A 145 9.84 -13.23 -17.61
CA MET A 145 10.33 -13.39 -18.99
C MET A 145 9.23 -13.65 -20.05
N ILE A 146 7.94 -13.51 -19.73
CA ILE A 146 6.85 -13.81 -20.68
C ILE A 146 5.79 -12.69 -20.69
N VAL A 147 6.20 -11.44 -20.91
CA VAL A 147 5.34 -10.40 -21.52
C VAL A 147 6.21 -9.50 -22.41
N SER A 148 7.03 -10.08 -23.28
CA SER A 148 7.42 -9.41 -24.53
C SER A 148 6.52 -9.97 -25.63
N GLY A 149 5.22 -9.69 -25.51
CA GLY A 149 4.28 -9.89 -26.60
C GLY A 149 4.57 -8.85 -27.67
N SER A 150 5.08 -9.32 -28.78
CA SER A 150 5.18 -8.63 -30.06
C SER A 150 3.99 -7.71 -30.35
N GLN A 151 4.27 -6.42 -30.58
CA GLN A 151 3.70 -5.59 -31.64
C GLN A 151 4.55 -4.33 -31.82
#